data_AF-A0A8B9AL31-F1
#
_entry.id   AF-A0A8B9AL31-F1
#
_cell.length_a   1.000
_cell.length_b   1.000
_cell.length_c   1.000
_cell.angle_alpha   90.00
_cell.angle_beta   90.00
_cell.angle_gamma   90.00
#
_symmetry.space_group_name_H-M   'P 1'
#
loop_
_entity.id
_entity.type
_entity.pdbx_description
1 polymer ?
#
loop_
_entity_poly.entity_id
_entity_poly.type
_entity_poly.pdbx_seq_one_letter_code
_entity_poly.pdbx_strand_id
1 'polypeptide(L)'
;MDGGKRNLSSKLAILIFHLLLALLISTTPIHALNIGVQSVNSGITAVSIIQIYKKFFFLLPFFSFFFFNFYYFTFIFFSCLIVPQSKQQQCSRTCASQHCNAPPFLKYGKYCGILYSGCPGEKPCDALDACCMTHDNCVESKHNDYLNVECNENLLNCIAKVRASGKGTFKGNKCMVEEVVDVITLVMEVALLAGRALHKP
;
A
#
# COMPACT_ATOMS: atom_id res chain seq x y z
N MET A 1 25.85 24.84 10.05
CA MET A 1 27.09 24.34 9.44
C MET A 1 27.28 22.90 9.86
N ASP A 2 26.97 21.92 9.01
CA ASP A 2 27.67 20.62 8.90
C ASP A 2 27.03 19.78 7.77
N GLY A 3 27.53 19.95 6.54
CA GLY A 3 26.90 19.46 5.31
C GLY A 3 27.84 18.63 4.41
N GLY A 4 28.91 18.06 4.96
CA GLY A 4 30.02 17.54 4.14
C GLY A 4 30.28 16.03 4.17
N LYS A 5 29.78 15.27 5.17
CA LYS A 5 30.30 13.91 5.43
C LYS A 5 29.40 12.74 5.03
N ARG A 6 28.13 12.98 4.68
CA ARG A 6 27.13 11.91 4.47
C ARG A 6 27.09 11.29 3.07
N ASN A 7 27.63 11.97 2.05
CA ASN A 7 27.56 11.51 0.66
C ASN A 7 28.62 10.46 0.27
N LEU A 8 29.71 10.33 1.05
CA LEU A 8 30.81 9.40 0.72
C LEU A 8 30.51 7.97 1.17
N SER A 9 29.81 7.80 2.29
CA SER A 9 29.44 6.49 2.84
C SER A 9 28.37 5.77 2.00
N SER A 10 27.37 6.51 1.51
CA SER A 10 26.28 5.95 0.69
C SER A 10 26.75 5.48 -0.69
N LYS A 11 27.65 6.24 -1.35
CA LYS A 11 28.23 5.82 -2.65
C LYS A 11 29.11 4.58 -2.51
N LEU A 12 29.87 4.47 -1.42
CA LEU A 12 30.75 3.33 -1.14
C LEU A 12 29.95 2.05 -0.87
N ALA A 13 28.84 2.14 -0.13
CA ALA A 13 27.96 1.01 0.14
C ALA A 13 27.29 0.47 -1.15
N ILE A 14 26.86 1.36 -2.05
CA ILE A 14 26.29 1.00 -3.35
C ILE A 14 27.34 0.30 -4.22
N LEU A 15 28.58 0.81 -4.23
CA LEU A 15 29.67 0.21 -5.02
C LEU A 15 30.04 -1.19 -4.52
N ILE A 16 30.10 -1.38 -3.19
CA ILE A 16 30.40 -2.68 -2.56
C ILE A 16 29.29 -3.70 -2.86
N PHE A 17 28.03 -3.28 -2.82
CA PHE A 17 26.89 -4.15 -3.11
C PHE A 17 26.87 -4.60 -4.58
N HIS A 18 27.13 -3.69 -5.52
CA HIS A 18 27.25 -4.05 -6.94
C HIS A 18 28.44 -4.99 -7.21
N LEU A 19 29.56 -4.80 -6.51
CA LEU A 19 30.74 -5.66 -6.65
C LEU A 19 30.47 -7.08 -6.12
N LEU A 20 29.76 -7.22 -4.99
CA LEU A 20 29.34 -8.50 -4.42
C LEU A 20 28.34 -9.24 -5.33
N LEU A 21 27.40 -8.51 -5.92
CA LEU A 21 26.42 -9.09 -6.85
C LEU A 21 27.09 -9.56 -8.15
N ALA A 22 28.04 -8.81 -8.69
CA ALA A 22 28.83 -9.23 -9.85
C ALA A 22 29.64 -10.50 -9.56
N LEU A 23 30.19 -10.63 -8.35
CA LEU A 23 30.94 -11.80 -7.91
C LEU A 23 30.04 -13.05 -7.82
N LEU A 24 28.81 -12.90 -7.32
CA LEU A 24 27.82 -13.98 -7.22
C LEU A 24 27.34 -14.49 -8.59
N ILE A 25 27.29 -13.62 -9.62
CA ILE A 25 26.89 -14.02 -10.98
C ILE A 25 28.05 -14.78 -11.66
N SER A 26 29.30 -14.40 -11.38
CA SER A 26 30.50 -15.00 -11.96
C SER A 26 30.85 -16.40 -11.42
N THR A 27 30.33 -16.78 -10.25
CA THR A 27 30.62 -18.07 -9.59
C THR A 27 29.61 -19.17 -9.92
N THR A 28 28.64 -18.93 -10.80
CA THR A 28 27.82 -20.03 -11.34
C THR A 28 28.70 -20.91 -12.24
N PRO A 29 28.94 -22.18 -11.88
CA PRO A 29 29.92 -23.00 -12.59
C PRO A 29 29.35 -23.41 -13.95
N ILE A 30 29.95 -22.90 -15.02
CA ILE A 30 29.65 -23.27 -16.42
C ILE A 30 30.09 -24.73 -16.74
N HIS A 31 30.56 -25.48 -15.74
CA HIS A 31 31.19 -26.80 -15.91
C HIS A 31 30.20 -27.98 -16.05
N ALA A 32 28.89 -27.74 -16.17
CA ALA A 32 27.92 -28.81 -16.41
C ALA A 32 27.61 -29.06 -17.92
N LEU A 33 28.31 -28.40 -18.85
CA LEU A 33 28.07 -28.58 -20.29
C LEU A 33 29.22 -29.30 -21.01
N ASN A 34 29.86 -30.27 -20.35
CA ASN A 34 30.77 -31.16 -21.06
C ASN A 34 30.86 -32.52 -20.36
N ILE A 35 29.85 -33.38 -20.52
CA ILE A 35 29.99 -34.85 -20.57
C ILE A 35 28.73 -35.40 -21.28
N GLY A 36 28.91 -35.97 -22.48
CA GLY A 36 28.21 -37.20 -22.88
C GLY A 36 27.00 -37.16 -23.82
N VAL A 37 27.08 -36.54 -25.00
CA VAL A 37 26.27 -36.99 -26.17
C VAL A 37 27.17 -37.86 -27.04
N GLN A 38 27.07 -39.19 -26.87
CA GLN A 38 27.57 -40.12 -27.88
C GLN A 38 26.49 -40.32 -28.94
N SER A 39 26.84 -39.88 -30.16
CA SER A 39 26.45 -40.40 -31.48
C SER A 39 25.11 -41.17 -31.57
N VAL A 40 24.08 -40.51 -32.10
CA VAL A 40 23.15 -41.10 -33.07
C VAL A 40 22.49 -40.01 -33.93
N ASN A 41 22.68 -40.13 -35.25
CA ASN A 41 22.06 -39.43 -36.38
C ASN A 41 21.84 -37.90 -36.34
N SER A 42 22.59 -37.20 -37.21
CA SER A 42 22.70 -35.75 -37.39
C SER A 42 21.45 -34.98 -37.85
N GLY A 43 20.27 -35.59 -37.87
CA GLY A 43 19.03 -34.98 -38.38
C GLY A 43 17.95 -34.65 -37.33
N ILE A 44 17.92 -35.36 -36.20
CA ILE A 44 16.79 -35.29 -35.23
C ILE A 44 17.16 -34.52 -33.96
N THR A 45 18.45 -34.37 -33.66
CA THR A 45 18.97 -33.71 -32.45
C THR A 45 19.05 -32.19 -32.57
N ALA A 46 19.39 -31.65 -33.74
CA ALA A 46 19.49 -30.20 -33.94
C ALA A 46 18.13 -29.49 -33.77
N VAL A 47 17.04 -30.07 -34.26
CA VAL A 47 15.69 -29.48 -34.20
C VAL A 47 15.17 -29.42 -32.76
N SER A 48 15.43 -30.47 -31.95
CA SER A 48 14.95 -30.57 -30.57
C SER A 48 15.71 -29.64 -29.61
N ILE A 49 17.02 -29.49 -29.83
CA ILE A 49 17.88 -28.60 -29.03
C ILE A 49 17.58 -27.13 -29.35
N ILE A 50 17.42 -26.78 -30.62
CA ILE A 50 17.04 -25.41 -31.04
C ILE A 50 15.67 -25.02 -30.47
N GLN A 51 14.70 -25.94 -30.39
CA GLN A 51 13.40 -25.68 -29.76
C GLN A 51 13.49 -25.43 -28.25
N ILE A 52 14.36 -26.15 -27.55
CA ILE A 52 14.61 -25.93 -26.10
C ILE A 52 15.28 -24.58 -25.85
N TYR A 53 16.30 -24.23 -26.64
CA TYR A 53 16.96 -22.92 -26.52
C TYR A 53 16.03 -21.76 -26.88
N LYS A 54 15.13 -21.94 -27.86
CA LYS A 54 14.13 -20.92 -28.23
C LYS A 54 13.09 -20.72 -27.12
N LYS A 55 12.69 -21.80 -26.43
CA LYS A 55 11.74 -21.76 -25.31
C LYS A 55 12.35 -21.16 -24.04
N PHE A 56 13.63 -21.41 -23.78
CA PHE A 56 14.36 -20.83 -22.64
C PHE A 56 14.74 -19.35 -22.88
N PHE A 57 15.12 -18.99 -24.10
CA PHE A 57 15.41 -17.62 -24.51
C PHE A 57 14.17 -16.71 -24.46
N PHE A 58 12.97 -17.26 -24.69
CA PHE A 58 11.72 -16.52 -24.59
C PHE A 58 11.27 -16.23 -23.15
N LEU A 59 11.82 -16.94 -22.15
CA LEU A 59 11.54 -16.75 -20.71
C LEU A 59 12.51 -15.78 -20.01
N LEU A 60 13.70 -15.56 -20.59
CA LEU A 60 14.71 -14.63 -20.10
C LEU A 60 14.25 -13.16 -19.97
N PRO A 61 13.48 -12.57 -20.90
CA PRO A 61 12.98 -11.20 -20.73
C PRO A 61 11.85 -11.12 -19.69
N PHE A 62 11.09 -12.21 -19.48
CA PHE A 62 10.06 -12.29 -18.44
C PHE A 62 10.66 -12.31 -17.03
N PHE A 63 11.76 -13.06 -16.85
CA PHE A 63 12.48 -13.12 -15.59
C PHE A 63 13.20 -11.78 -15.32
N SER A 64 13.87 -11.20 -16.31
CA SER A 64 14.49 -9.88 -16.18
C SER A 64 13.50 -8.78 -15.77
N PHE A 65 12.31 -8.75 -16.36
CA PHE A 65 11.28 -7.76 -16.03
C PHE A 65 10.74 -7.94 -14.61
N PHE A 66 10.52 -9.19 -14.18
CA PHE A 66 10.06 -9.48 -12.81
C PHE A 66 11.08 -9.07 -11.75
N PHE A 67 12.37 -9.35 -11.98
CA PHE A 67 13.44 -9.00 -11.03
C PHE A 67 13.72 -7.50 -11.01
N PHE A 68 13.61 -6.80 -12.15
CA PHE A 68 13.77 -5.34 -12.20
C PHE A 68 12.63 -4.62 -11.48
N ASN A 69 11.38 -5.08 -11.66
CA ASN A 69 10.23 -4.55 -10.92
C ASN A 69 10.31 -4.88 -9.42
N PHE A 70 10.76 -6.08 -9.05
CA PHE A 70 10.96 -6.45 -7.66
C PHE A 70 12.09 -5.64 -6.99
N TYR A 71 13.20 -5.41 -7.69
CA TYR A 71 14.29 -4.56 -7.21
C TYR A 71 13.87 -3.09 -7.08
N TYR A 72 13.11 -2.57 -8.06
CA TYR A 72 12.57 -1.21 -8.00
C TYR A 72 11.56 -1.07 -6.84
N PHE A 73 10.68 -2.05 -6.66
CA PHE A 73 9.70 -2.08 -5.58
C PHE A 73 10.36 -2.17 -4.21
N THR A 74 11.37 -3.03 -4.04
CA THR A 74 12.14 -3.14 -2.78
C THR A 74 12.95 -1.89 -2.50
N PHE A 75 13.52 -1.22 -3.51
CA PHE A 75 14.21 0.06 -3.37
C PHE A 75 13.27 1.20 -2.93
N ILE A 76 12.10 1.31 -3.54
CA ILE A 76 11.04 2.25 -3.13
C ILE A 76 10.63 2.00 -1.68
N PHE A 77 10.40 0.73 -1.31
CA PHE A 77 10.02 0.34 0.05
C PHE A 77 11.11 0.67 1.09
N PHE A 78 12.37 0.38 0.77
CA PHE A 78 13.52 0.70 1.64
C PHE A 78 13.72 2.21 1.80
N SER A 79 13.57 2.98 0.73
CA SER A 79 13.67 4.44 0.78
C SER A 79 12.53 5.09 1.60
N CYS A 80 11.35 4.48 1.67
CA CYS A 80 10.25 4.94 2.51
C CYS A 80 10.47 4.65 4.00
N LEU A 81 11.16 3.55 4.34
CA LEU A 81 11.47 3.17 5.73
C LEU A 81 12.46 4.12 6.43
N ILE A 82 13.25 4.89 5.65
CA ILE A 82 14.28 5.79 6.16
C ILE A 82 13.74 7.23 6.27
N VAL A 83 12.52 7.51 5.81
CA VAL A 83 11.86 8.78 6.10
C VAL A 83 11.55 8.80 7.60
N PRO A 84 12.13 9.71 8.38
CA PRO A 84 11.64 9.93 9.73
C PRO A 84 10.21 10.46 9.59
N GLN A 85 9.21 9.60 9.84
CA GLN A 85 7.87 10.09 10.16
C GLN A 85 8.04 10.96 11.39
N SER A 86 7.96 12.27 11.22
CA SER A 86 7.71 13.13 12.36
C SER A 86 6.44 12.60 13.01
N LYS A 87 6.53 12.10 14.24
CA LYS A 87 5.41 11.71 15.12
C LYS A 87 4.50 12.90 15.49
N GLN A 88 4.30 13.83 14.57
CA GLN A 88 3.16 14.69 14.55
C GLN A 88 2.27 14.14 13.43
N GLN A 89 1.46 13.14 13.77
CA GLN A 89 0.26 12.87 13.01
C GLN A 89 -0.42 14.25 12.85
N GLN A 90 -0.44 14.80 11.64
CA GLN A 90 -1.06 16.09 11.38
C GLN A 90 -2.56 15.90 11.58
N CYS A 91 -3.02 16.11 12.81
CA CYS A 91 -4.42 16.04 13.16
C CYS A 91 -5.15 17.31 12.66
N SER A 92 -6.43 17.17 12.34
CA SER A 92 -7.23 18.28 11.81
C SER A 92 -7.84 19.14 12.91
N ARG A 93 -7.80 20.46 12.74
CA ARG A 93 -8.57 21.43 13.53
C ARG A 93 -9.64 22.16 12.70
N THR A 94 -9.71 21.86 11.40
CA THR A 94 -10.57 22.57 10.45
C THR A 94 -11.48 21.59 9.72
N CYS A 95 -12.68 22.03 9.38
CA CYS A 95 -13.65 21.22 8.65
C CYS A 95 -13.27 21.17 7.16
N ALA A 96 -12.72 20.05 6.71
CA ALA A 96 -12.38 19.79 5.33
C ALA A 96 -13.59 19.31 4.52
N SER A 97 -13.58 19.59 3.23
CA SER A 97 -14.53 19.06 2.24
C SER A 97 -13.79 18.88 0.90
N GLN A 98 -12.83 17.96 0.91
CA GLN A 98 -11.89 17.72 -0.20
C GLN A 98 -12.05 16.28 -0.70
N HIS A 99 -11.94 16.09 -2.01
CA HIS A 99 -11.95 14.78 -2.65
C HIS A 99 -13.18 13.92 -2.27
N CYS A 100 -14.37 14.53 -2.27
CA CYS A 100 -15.63 13.98 -1.74
C CYS A 100 -16.00 12.58 -2.28
N ASN A 101 -15.53 12.22 -3.47
CA ASN A 101 -15.84 10.98 -4.18
C ASN A 101 -14.63 10.10 -4.49
N ALA A 102 -13.46 10.43 -3.92
CA ALA A 102 -12.24 9.66 -4.09
C ALA A 102 -11.82 9.09 -2.72
N PRO A 103 -12.33 7.91 -2.31
CA PRO A 103 -12.10 7.38 -0.96
C PRO A 103 -10.63 7.35 -0.49
N PRO A 104 -9.62 7.07 -1.35
CA PRO A 104 -8.21 7.16 -0.94
C PRO A 104 -7.74 8.55 -0.47
N PHE A 105 -8.40 9.62 -0.92
CA PHE A 105 -8.01 11.01 -0.67
C PHE A 105 -9.09 11.82 0.04
N LEU A 106 -10.24 11.21 0.33
CA LEU A 106 -11.40 11.85 0.93
C LEU A 106 -11.02 12.44 2.30
N LYS A 107 -11.31 13.74 2.46
CA LYS A 107 -11.22 14.44 3.74
C LYS A 107 -12.50 15.23 3.95
N TYR A 108 -13.31 14.76 4.87
CA TYR A 108 -14.58 15.36 5.23
C TYR A 108 -14.62 15.65 6.74
N GLY A 109 -15.05 16.87 7.10
CA GLY A 109 -15.05 17.31 8.49
C GLY A 109 -13.64 17.33 9.06
N LYS A 110 -13.46 16.83 10.28
CA LYS A 110 -12.14 16.67 10.91
C LYS A 110 -11.71 15.21 11.02
N TYR A 111 -12.64 14.26 10.90
CA TYR A 111 -12.46 12.86 11.26
C TYR A 111 -12.74 11.88 10.13
N CYS A 112 -13.46 12.25 9.08
CA CYS A 112 -13.76 11.32 8.00
C CYS A 112 -12.64 11.31 6.96
N GLY A 113 -11.78 10.29 6.97
CA GLY A 113 -10.79 10.03 5.93
C GLY A 113 -9.79 8.94 6.32
N ILE A 114 -9.08 8.38 5.33
CA ILE A 114 -8.05 7.36 5.59
C ILE A 114 -6.81 8.04 6.17
N LEU A 115 -6.35 7.55 7.33
CA LEU A 115 -5.20 8.12 8.07
C LEU A 115 -5.36 9.62 8.35
N TYR A 116 -6.60 10.08 8.49
CA TYR A 116 -6.98 11.47 8.71
C TYR A 116 -7.93 11.53 9.89
N SER A 117 -7.56 12.28 10.94
CA SER A 117 -8.37 12.40 12.15
C SER A 117 -8.21 13.78 12.79
N GLY A 118 -9.13 14.16 13.67
CA GLY A 118 -9.14 15.44 14.35
C GLY A 118 -8.20 15.49 15.56
N CYS A 119 -7.78 16.70 15.95
CA CYS A 119 -6.92 16.85 17.12
C CYS A 119 -7.67 16.58 18.44
N PRO A 120 -6.97 16.18 19.52
CA PRO A 120 -7.58 16.02 20.82
C PRO A 120 -8.36 17.27 21.27
N GLY A 121 -9.59 17.07 21.69
CA GLY A 121 -10.50 18.14 22.15
C GLY A 121 -11.24 18.89 21.05
N GLU A 122 -10.96 18.62 19.77
CA GLU A 122 -11.75 19.18 18.68
C GLU A 122 -13.16 18.55 18.66
N LYS A 123 -14.17 19.38 18.38
CA LYS A 123 -15.54 18.90 18.16
C LYS A 123 -15.73 18.54 16.69
N PRO A 124 -16.57 17.53 16.39
CA PRO A 124 -16.94 17.19 15.02
C PRO A 124 -17.71 18.34 14.37
N CYS A 125 -17.56 18.45 13.05
CA CYS A 125 -18.16 19.51 12.23
C CYS A 125 -19.67 19.33 12.03
N ASP A 126 -20.13 18.08 11.92
CA ASP A 126 -21.54 17.72 11.81
C ASP A 126 -21.79 16.29 12.32
N ALA A 127 -22.99 15.75 12.05
CA ALA A 127 -23.38 14.43 12.52
C ALA A 127 -22.61 13.29 11.82
N LEU A 128 -22.24 13.45 10.55
CA LEU A 128 -21.44 12.45 9.83
C LEU A 128 -20.01 12.43 10.39
N ASP A 129 -19.43 13.60 10.59
CA ASP A 129 -18.10 13.76 11.18
C ASP A 129 -18.05 13.20 12.62
N ALA A 130 -19.16 13.29 13.36
CA ALA A 130 -19.27 12.67 14.69
C ALA A 130 -19.24 11.13 14.65
N CYS A 131 -19.83 10.52 13.62
CA CYS A 131 -19.72 9.08 13.39
C CYS A 131 -18.25 8.69 13.15
N CYS A 132 -17.55 9.42 12.29
CA CYS A 132 -16.13 9.17 12.00
C CYS A 132 -15.25 9.37 13.24
N MET A 133 -15.48 10.41 14.04
CA MET A 133 -14.77 10.61 15.31
C MET A 133 -14.92 9.40 16.26
N THR A 134 -16.12 8.84 16.32
CA THR A 134 -16.39 7.66 17.17
C THR A 134 -15.70 6.41 16.61
N HIS A 135 -15.67 6.25 15.29
CA HIS A 135 -14.96 5.16 14.62
C HIS A 135 -13.45 5.24 14.84
N ASP A 136 -12.84 6.41 14.64
CA ASP A 136 -11.41 6.63 14.87
C ASP A 136 -11.01 6.27 16.30
N ASN A 137 -11.76 6.76 17.29
CA ASN A 137 -11.53 6.45 18.71
C ASN A 137 -11.70 4.95 19.00
N CYS A 138 -12.67 4.29 18.35
CA CYS A 138 -12.86 2.84 18.47
C CYS A 138 -11.64 2.09 17.93
N VAL A 139 -11.19 2.43 16.72
CA VAL A 139 -10.01 1.82 16.09
C VAL A 139 -8.76 2.02 16.94
N GLU A 140 -8.54 3.23 17.47
CA GLU A 140 -7.42 3.52 18.38
C GLU A 140 -7.48 2.62 19.63
N SER A 141 -8.67 2.47 20.23
CA SER A 141 -8.88 1.60 21.40
C SER A 141 -8.66 0.10 21.11
N LYS A 142 -8.76 -0.31 19.84
CA LYS A 142 -8.55 -1.69 19.37
C LYS A 142 -7.16 -1.87 18.74
N HIS A 143 -6.16 -1.14 19.23
CA HIS A 143 -4.77 -1.23 18.76
C HIS A 143 -4.56 -0.85 17.28
N ASN A 144 -5.33 0.11 16.79
CA ASN A 144 -5.34 0.56 15.39
C ASN A 144 -5.81 -0.51 14.39
N ASP A 145 -6.65 -1.45 14.83
CA ASP A 145 -7.30 -2.43 13.96
C ASP A 145 -8.46 -1.79 13.17
N TYR A 146 -8.15 -1.31 11.95
CA TYR A 146 -9.16 -0.77 11.02
C TYR A 146 -10.13 -1.83 10.49
N LEU A 147 -9.82 -3.13 10.65
CA LEU A 147 -10.70 -4.24 10.25
C LEU A 147 -11.52 -4.78 11.42
N ASN A 148 -11.52 -4.06 12.55
CA ASN A 148 -12.30 -4.43 13.70
C ASN A 148 -13.80 -4.42 13.37
N VAL A 149 -14.43 -5.58 13.49
CA VAL A 149 -15.84 -5.80 13.11
C VAL A 149 -16.77 -4.88 13.90
N GLU A 150 -16.54 -4.73 15.21
CA GLU A 150 -17.35 -3.89 16.09
C GLU A 150 -17.29 -2.41 15.67
N CYS A 151 -16.07 -1.89 15.42
CA CYS A 151 -15.90 -0.49 15.01
C CYS A 151 -16.59 -0.22 13.67
N ASN A 152 -16.40 -1.10 12.69
CA ASN A 152 -16.97 -0.93 11.34
C ASN A 152 -18.51 -1.07 11.32
N GLU A 153 -19.08 -2.02 12.07
CA GLU A 153 -20.54 -2.15 12.22
C GLU A 153 -21.15 -0.92 12.91
N ASN A 154 -20.52 -0.42 13.97
CA ASN A 154 -20.99 0.76 14.68
C ASN A 154 -20.98 2.01 13.79
N LEU A 155 -19.95 2.17 12.95
CA LEU A 155 -19.88 3.25 11.97
C LEU A 155 -21.02 3.16 10.95
N LEU A 156 -21.24 1.99 10.34
CA LEU A 156 -22.33 1.78 9.38
C LEU A 156 -23.70 2.09 10.00
N ASN A 157 -23.95 1.63 11.23
CA ASN A 157 -25.18 1.92 11.96
C ASN A 157 -25.34 3.42 12.27
N CYS A 158 -24.25 4.13 12.57
CA CYS A 158 -24.27 5.57 12.80
C CYS A 158 -24.61 6.33 11.51
N ILE A 159 -23.96 5.98 10.40
CA ILE A 159 -24.18 6.59 9.08
C ILE A 159 -25.63 6.39 8.62
N ALA A 160 -26.20 5.20 8.82
CA ALA A 160 -27.60 4.94 8.50
C ALA A 160 -28.57 5.90 9.24
N LYS A 161 -28.29 6.22 10.51
CA LYS A 161 -29.06 7.20 11.29
C LYS A 161 -28.88 8.62 10.77
N VAL A 162 -27.66 8.99 10.37
CA VAL A 162 -27.39 10.30 9.75
C VAL A 162 -28.22 10.45 8.48
N ARG A 163 -28.19 9.45 7.59
CA ARG A 163 -28.99 9.42 6.34
C ARG A 163 -30.48 9.57 6.62
N ALA A 164 -31.01 8.86 7.62
CA ALA A 164 -32.43 8.96 7.99
C ALA A 164 -32.82 10.31 8.61
N SER A 165 -31.88 10.98 9.29
CA SER A 165 -32.16 12.23 10.00
C SER A 165 -32.28 13.46 9.09
N GLY A 166 -31.71 13.40 7.88
CA GLY A 166 -31.67 14.54 6.95
C GLY A 166 -31.02 15.80 7.53
N LYS A 167 -30.20 15.68 8.58
CA LYS A 167 -29.59 16.83 9.26
C LYS A 167 -28.62 17.56 8.31
N GLY A 168 -28.64 18.88 8.39
CA GLY A 168 -27.74 19.74 7.61
C GLY A 168 -26.25 19.54 7.97
N THR A 169 -25.39 20.12 7.14
CA THR A 169 -23.92 20.04 7.25
C THR A 169 -23.31 21.36 7.77
N PHE A 170 -22.00 21.37 8.00
CA PHE A 170 -21.26 22.56 8.44
C PHE A 170 -21.18 23.63 7.34
N LYS A 171 -21.04 24.89 7.76
CA LYS A 171 -20.95 26.05 6.86
C LYS A 171 -19.72 25.96 5.96
N GLY A 172 -19.91 26.16 4.66
CA GLY A 172 -18.83 26.16 3.67
C GLY A 172 -18.43 24.76 3.19
N ASN A 173 -19.19 23.72 3.53
CA ASN A 173 -19.02 22.39 2.95
C ASN A 173 -19.22 22.45 1.42
N LYS A 174 -18.28 21.85 0.69
CA LYS A 174 -18.29 21.73 -0.79
C LYS A 174 -18.72 20.34 -1.28
N CYS A 175 -18.90 19.38 -0.39
CA CYS A 175 -19.33 18.02 -0.69
C CYS A 175 -20.84 17.88 -0.56
N MET A 176 -21.45 17.03 -1.39
CA MET A 176 -22.78 16.51 -1.13
C MET A 176 -22.68 15.43 -0.03
N VAL A 177 -23.42 15.61 1.06
CA VAL A 177 -23.31 14.73 2.24
C VAL A 177 -23.73 13.31 1.88
N GLU A 178 -24.77 13.17 1.06
CA GLU A 178 -25.30 11.89 0.59
C GLU A 178 -24.24 11.11 -0.20
N GLU A 179 -23.50 11.79 -1.10
CA GLU A 179 -22.42 11.17 -1.88
C GLU A 179 -21.27 10.71 -0.97
N VAL A 180 -20.88 11.54 0.00
CA VAL A 180 -19.83 11.18 0.98
C VAL A 180 -20.27 9.98 1.83
N VAL A 181 -21.53 9.96 2.27
CA VAL A 181 -22.12 8.84 3.01
C VAL A 181 -22.06 7.56 2.19
N ASP A 182 -22.41 7.60 0.91
CA ASP A 182 -22.40 6.43 0.02
C ASP A 182 -20.97 5.88 -0.16
N VAL A 183 -20.00 6.77 -0.40
CA VAL A 183 -18.58 6.41 -0.55
C VAL A 183 -18.03 5.78 0.72
N ILE A 184 -18.30 6.37 1.89
CA ILE A 184 -17.84 5.81 3.18
C ILE A 184 -18.50 4.47 3.46
N THR A 185 -19.81 4.35 3.22
CA THR A 185 -20.56 3.10 3.40
C THR A 185 -19.94 1.96 2.59
N LEU A 186 -19.66 2.20 1.30
CA LEU A 186 -19.05 1.21 0.41
C LEU A 186 -17.71 0.70 0.96
N VAL A 187 -16.82 1.61 1.37
CA VAL A 187 -15.50 1.22 1.91
C VAL A 187 -15.65 0.44 3.21
N MET A 188 -16.58 0.84 4.07
CA MET A 188 -16.79 0.20 5.38
C MET A 188 -17.44 -1.18 5.28
N GLU A 189 -18.34 -1.40 4.32
CA GLU A 189 -18.88 -2.74 4.04
C GLU A 189 -17.79 -3.71 3.60
N VAL A 190 -16.87 -3.26 2.74
CA VAL A 190 -15.70 -4.07 2.32
C VAL A 190 -14.78 -4.36 3.51
N ALA A 191 -14.48 -3.35 4.33
CA ALA A 191 -13.66 -3.52 5.53
C ALA A 191 -14.30 -4.49 6.54
N LEU A 192 -15.62 -4.42 6.73
CA LEU A 192 -16.38 -5.33 7.58
C LEU A 192 -16.32 -6.77 7.08
N LEU A 193 -16.52 -6.99 5.78
CA LEU A 193 -16.40 -8.33 5.17
C LEU A 193 -14.99 -8.89 5.33
N ALA A 194 -13.96 -8.08 5.07
CA ALA A 194 -12.56 -8.46 5.27
C ALA A 194 -12.27 -8.81 6.73
N GLY A 195 -12.73 -7.99 7.67
CA GLY A 195 -12.60 -8.23 9.11
C GLY A 195 -13.23 -9.54 9.55
N ARG A 196 -14.45 -9.85 9.09
CA ARG A 196 -15.12 -11.13 9.38
C ARG A 196 -14.40 -12.34 8.77
N ALA A 197 -13.76 -12.17 7.62
CA ALA A 197 -12.99 -13.24 6.98
C ALA A 197 -11.65 -13.52 7.68
N LEU A 198 -10.95 -12.46 8.11
CA LEU A 198 -9.62 -12.56 8.74
C LEU A 198 -9.69 -12.90 10.23
N HIS A 199 -10.72 -12.43 10.94
CA HIS A 199 -10.95 -12.76 12.34
C HIS A 199 -11.80 -14.03 12.54
N LYS A 200 -12.01 -14.80 11.47
CA LYS A 200 -12.64 -16.12 11.55
C LYS A 200 -11.69 -17.06 12.33
N PRO A 201 -12.18 -17.75 13.38
CA PRO A 201 -11.35 -18.66 14.19
C PRO A 201 -10.79 -19.83 13.37
#